data_AF-A0A6N7AFJ7-F1
#
_entry.id   AF-A0A6N7AFJ7-F1
#
_cell.length_a   1.000
_cell.length_b   1.000
_cell.length_c   1.000
_cell.angle_alpha   90.00
_cell.angle_beta   90.00
_cell.angle_gamma   90.00
#
_symmetry.space_group_name_H-M   'P 1'
#
loop_
_entity.id
_entity.type
_entity.pdbx_description
1 polymer ?
#
loop_
_entity_poly.entity_id
_entity_poly.type
_entity_poly.pdbx_seq_one_letter_code
_entity_poly.pdbx_strand_id
1 'polypeptide(L)'
;MREVQRNWGGKYKEIEIRRADDLFAAMTERSQPFSTSARLIKAVFLVKFENAKKPRTVTIRPKNIANYSRNEDGVRIEQWLTNRGFALTPESERRGNERVLADV
;
A
#
# COMPACT_ATOMS: atom_id res chain seq x y z
N MET A 1 4.26 -9.36 -1.70
CA MET A 1 4.25 -8.35 -0.59
C MET A 1 4.88 -8.98 0.64
N ARG A 2 5.53 -8.22 1.54
CA ARG A 2 6.25 -8.78 2.70
C ARG A 2 5.53 -8.58 4.04
N GLU A 3 4.84 -7.45 4.20
CA GLU A 3 4.14 -7.13 5.45
C GLU A 3 2.86 -6.35 5.15
N VAL A 4 1.82 -6.60 5.95
CA VAL A 4 0.67 -5.70 6.06
C VAL A 4 0.31 -5.50 7.52
N GLN A 5 -0.03 -4.26 7.85
CA GLN A 5 -0.58 -3.90 9.15
C GLN A 5 -1.99 -3.34 8.96
N ARG A 6 -2.94 -3.85 9.74
CA ARG A 6 -4.36 -3.50 9.66
C ARG A 6 -4.91 -3.13 11.03
N ASN A 7 -5.85 -2.19 11.04
CA ASN A 7 -6.62 -1.78 12.20
C ASN A 7 -8.05 -2.27 12.04
N TRP A 8 -8.43 -3.24 12.87
CA TRP A 8 -9.79 -3.78 12.94
C TRP A 8 -10.71 -2.89 13.79
N GLY A 9 -10.14 -2.05 14.66
CA GLY A 9 -10.89 -1.11 15.49
C GLY A 9 -11.68 -1.83 16.58
N GLY A 10 -12.97 -1.51 16.68
CA GLY A 10 -13.85 -2.06 17.71
C GLY A 10 -13.51 -1.60 19.13
N LYS A 11 -14.24 -2.16 20.11
CA LYS A 11 -14.09 -1.85 21.56
C LYS A 11 -12.65 -2.06 22.06
N TYR A 12 -11.94 -3.01 21.48
CA TYR A 12 -10.61 -3.42 21.93
C TYR A 12 -9.47 -2.86 21.08
N LYS A 13 -9.76 -2.06 20.04
CA LYS A 13 -8.77 -1.40 19.17
C LYS A 13 -7.76 -2.40 18.58
N GLU A 14 -8.26 -3.52 18.07
CA GLU A 14 -7.42 -4.61 17.58
C GLU A 14 -6.56 -4.17 16.37
N ILE A 15 -5.27 -4.50 16.44
CA ILE A 15 -4.28 -4.29 15.38
C ILE A 15 -3.68 -5.63 14.99
N GLU A 16 -3.69 -5.90 13.68
CA GLU A 16 -3.08 -7.10 13.12
C GLU A 16 -1.82 -6.74 12.33
N ILE A 17 -0.75 -7.51 12.51
CA ILE A 17 0.46 -7.46 11.68
C ILE A 17 0.68 -8.86 11.11
N ARG A 18 0.73 -8.97 9.77
CA ARG A 18 1.11 -10.22 9.08
C ARG A 18 2.38 -10.02 8.29
N ARG A 19 3.27 -11.02 8.34
CA ARG A 19 4.56 -11.06 7.62
C ARG A 19 4.77 -12.41 6.96
N ALA A 20 5.39 -12.41 5.78
CA ALA A 20 5.84 -13.61 5.08
C ALA A 20 6.88 -13.24 4.01
N ASP A 21 7.55 -14.23 3.44
CA ASP A 21 8.42 -14.03 2.26
C ASP A 21 7.63 -13.62 1.00
N ASP A 22 6.47 -14.24 0.82
CA ASP A 22 5.43 -13.77 -0.08
C ASP A 22 4.05 -13.88 0.60
N LEU A 23 3.60 -12.75 1.14
CA LEU A 23 2.35 -12.65 1.87
C LEU A 23 1.13 -12.81 0.97
N PHE A 24 1.22 -12.54 -0.33
CA PHE A 24 0.10 -12.79 -1.24
C PHE A 24 -0.06 -14.29 -1.48
N ALA A 25 1.03 -14.99 -1.83
CA ALA A 25 1.01 -16.44 -2.01
C ALA A 25 0.52 -17.15 -0.73
N ALA A 26 1.05 -16.78 0.44
CA ALA A 26 0.67 -17.36 1.71
C ALA A 26 -0.79 -17.08 2.11
N MET A 27 -1.41 -16.02 1.60
CA MET A 27 -2.84 -15.73 1.83
C MET A 27 -3.72 -16.53 0.87
N THR A 28 -3.30 -16.65 -0.40
CA THR A 28 -3.98 -17.47 -1.41
C THR A 28 -4.01 -18.94 -1.00
N GLU A 29 -2.89 -19.49 -0.54
CA GLU A 29 -2.80 -20.89 -0.07
C GLU A 29 -3.77 -21.19 1.08
N ARG A 30 -4.01 -20.21 1.96
CA ARG A 30 -4.96 -20.31 3.08
C ARG A 30 -6.39 -19.94 2.71
N SER A 31 -6.66 -19.59 1.44
CA SER A 31 -7.96 -19.07 0.99
C SER A 31 -8.51 -17.94 1.87
N GLN A 32 -7.59 -17.11 2.40
CA GLN A 32 -7.93 -16.02 3.30
C GLN A 32 -7.62 -14.68 2.61
N PRO A 33 -8.56 -14.11 1.84
CA PRO A 33 -8.33 -12.89 1.10
C PRO A 33 -8.18 -11.68 2.03
N PHE A 34 -7.81 -10.55 1.44
CA PHE A 34 -7.84 -9.27 2.13
C PHE A 34 -9.28 -8.92 2.51
N SER A 35 -9.57 -8.91 3.82
CA SER A 35 -10.82 -8.33 4.32
C SER A 35 -10.85 -6.83 4.05
N THR A 36 -11.97 -6.34 3.52
CA THR A 36 -12.27 -4.91 3.33
C THR A 36 -12.72 -4.22 4.61
N SER A 37 -13.03 -4.98 5.67
CA SER A 37 -13.52 -4.45 6.94
C SER A 37 -12.44 -3.79 7.79
N ALA A 38 -11.17 -4.18 7.60
CA ALA A 38 -10.06 -3.64 8.37
C ALA A 38 -9.39 -2.47 7.63
N ARG A 39 -9.10 -1.39 8.34
CA ARG A 39 -8.40 -0.23 7.76
C ARG A 39 -6.92 -0.53 7.62
N LEU A 40 -6.35 -0.28 6.44
CA LEU A 40 -4.91 -0.38 6.23
C LEU A 40 -4.17 0.64 7.11
N ILE A 41 -3.09 0.23 7.77
CA ILE A 41 -2.14 1.15 8.43
C ILE A 41 -0.90 1.32 7.56
N LYS A 42 -0.32 0.21 7.10
CA LYS A 42 0.79 0.19 6.16
C LYS A 42 0.88 -1.13 5.40
N ALA A 43 1.48 -1.08 4.22
CA ALA A 43 1.89 -2.25 3.46
C ALA A 43 3.36 -2.11 3.06
N VAL A 44 4.11 -3.21 3.12
CA VAL A 44 5.54 -3.23 2.82
C VAL A 44 5.82 -4.19 1.67
N PHE A 45 6.52 -3.69 0.66
CA PHE A 45 6.90 -4.40 -0.54
C PHE A 45 8.41 -4.47 -0.65
N LEU A 46 8.88 -5.53 -1.31
CA LEU A 46 10.25 -5.65 -1.75
C LEU A 46 10.24 -5.49 -3.28
N VAL A 47 10.87 -4.43 -3.78
CA VAL A 47 10.88 -4.09 -5.22
C VAL A 47 12.30 -4.18 -5.74
N LYS A 48 12.51 -4.99 -6.77
CA LYS A 48 13.81 -5.08 -7.46
C LYS A 48 13.79 -4.14 -8.66
N PHE A 49 14.63 -3.11 -8.63
CA PHE A 49 14.87 -2.24 -9.79
C PHE A 49 15.94 -2.85 -10.68
N GLU A 50 15.84 -2.62 -12.00
CA GLU A 50 16.80 -3.11 -12.99
C GLU A 50 18.24 -2.73 -12.66
N ASN A 51 18.46 -1.49 -12.22
CA ASN A 51 19.78 -0.95 -11.91
C ASN A 51 20.23 -1.24 -10.46
N ALA A 52 19.48 -2.02 -9.67
CA ALA A 52 19.78 -2.26 -8.27
C ALA A 52 20.28 -3.69 -8.02
N LYS A 53 21.47 -3.80 -7.40
CA LYS A 53 22.04 -5.09 -6.97
C LYS A 53 21.18 -5.83 -5.95
N LYS A 54 20.51 -5.08 -5.06
CA LYS A 54 19.62 -5.63 -4.02
C LYS A 54 18.22 -5.05 -4.18
N PRO A 55 17.16 -5.83 -3.93
CA PRO A 55 15.81 -5.31 -3.81
C PRO A 55 15.72 -4.22 -2.73
N ARG A 56 14.83 -3.24 -2.93
CA ARG A 56 14.60 -2.14 -2.00
C ARG A 56 13.23 -2.29 -1.36
N THR A 57 13.12 -1.80 -0.13
CA THR A 57 11.86 -1.83 0.63
C THR A 57 11.05 -0.59 0.31
N VAL A 58 9.79 -0.79 -0.06
CA VAL A 58 8.80 0.27 -0.29
C VAL A 58 7.70 0.14 0.76
N THR A 59 7.45 1.21 1.51
CA THR A 59 6.35 1.25 2.48
C THR A 59 5.27 2.20 2.00
N ILE A 60 4.04 1.72 1.87
CA ILE A 60 2.85 2.52 1.54
C ILE A 60 2.03 2.70 2.81
N ARG A 61 1.49 3.91 3.01
CA ARG A 61 0.53 4.23 4.08
C ARG A 61 -0.70 4.93 3.48
N PRO A 62 -1.88 4.82 4.13
CA PRO A 62 -3.02 5.67 3.79
C PRO A 62 -2.65 7.16 3.82
N LYS A 63 -3.35 7.97 3.02
CA LYS A 63 -3.04 9.38 2.68
C LYS A 63 -1.88 9.56 1.67
N ASN A 64 -1.69 8.61 0.77
CA ASN A 64 -0.66 8.65 -0.29
C ASN A 64 0.77 8.92 0.23
N ILE A 65 1.06 8.52 1.47
CA ILE A 65 2.42 8.63 2.02
C ILE A 65 3.17 7.35 1.67
N ALA A 66 4.08 7.45 0.71
CA ALA A 66 5.02 6.40 0.39
C ALA A 66 6.42 6.78 0.90
N ASN A 67 7.05 5.88 1.64
CA ASN A 67 8.41 6.07 2.15
C ASN A 67 9.36 5.14 1.38
N TYR A 68 10.42 5.74 0.84
CA TYR A 68 11.40 5.10 -0.02
C TYR A 68 12.78 5.18 0.62
N SER A 69 13.57 4.12 0.46
CA SER A 69 14.96 4.12 0.96
C SER A 69 15.90 5.06 0.20
N ARG A 70 15.51 5.55 -0.99
CA ARG A 70 16.29 6.49 -1.81
C ARG A 70 15.37 7.40 -2.62
N ASN A 71 15.59 8.72 -2.58
CA ASN A 71 14.73 9.71 -3.24
C ASN A 71 14.65 9.53 -4.76
N GLU A 72 15.71 9.04 -5.41
CA GLU A 72 15.81 8.89 -6.87
C GLU A 72 14.83 7.86 -7.47
N ASP A 73 14.31 6.93 -6.67
CA ASP A 73 13.36 5.91 -7.16
C ASP A 73 11.90 6.37 -7.10
N GLY A 74 11.63 7.53 -6.46
CA GLY A 74 10.26 7.95 -6.11
C GLY A 74 9.32 7.93 -7.31
N VAL A 75 9.74 8.53 -8.43
CA VAL A 75 8.94 8.58 -9.68
C VAL A 75 8.60 7.19 -10.21
N ARG A 76 9.59 6.27 -10.21
CA ARG A 76 9.40 4.90 -10.72
C ARG A 76 8.47 4.09 -9.81
N ILE A 77 8.56 4.32 -8.50
CA ILE A 77 7.70 3.65 -7.52
C ILE A 77 6.29 4.20 -7.62
N GLU A 78 6.10 5.52 -7.70
CA GLU A 78 4.79 6.13 -7.91
C GLU A 78 4.13 5.59 -9.18
N GLN A 79 4.86 5.55 -10.30
CA GLN A 79 4.32 4.97 -11.53
C GLN A 79 3.97 3.48 -11.36
N TRP A 80 4.80 2.70 -10.66
CA TRP A 80 4.54 1.29 -10.35
C TRP A 80 3.29 1.10 -9.47
N LEU A 81 3.07 2.00 -8.50
CA LEU A 81 1.90 2.02 -7.62
C LEU A 81 0.64 2.40 -8.36
N THR A 82 0.68 3.46 -9.15
CA THR A 82 -0.44 3.96 -9.97
C THR A 82 -0.88 2.90 -10.98
N ASN A 83 0.06 2.27 -11.68
CA ASN A 83 -0.24 1.20 -12.65
C ASN A 83 -0.91 -0.03 -12.01
N ARG A 84 -0.79 -0.19 -10.69
CA ARG A 84 -1.40 -1.29 -9.92
C ARG A 84 -2.63 -0.84 -9.11
N GLY A 85 -3.07 0.41 -9.28
CA GLY A 85 -4.21 0.98 -8.58
C GLY A 85 -3.97 1.25 -7.09
N PHE A 86 -2.71 1.24 -6.63
CA PHE A 86 -2.36 1.51 -5.23
C PHE A 86 -2.19 3.01 -4.93
N ALA A 87 -2.03 3.83 -5.96
CA ALA A 87 -2.00 5.29 -5.87
C ALA A 87 -3.03 5.88 -6.82
N LEU A 88 -3.60 7.01 -6.43
CA LEU A 88 -4.50 7.77 -7.28
C LEU A 88 -3.69 8.45 -8.39
N THR A 89 -4.23 8.47 -9.61
CA THR A 89 -3.72 9.36 -10.66
C THR A 89 -4.03 10.81 -10.28
N PRO A 90 -3.24 11.80 -10.74
CA PRO A 90 -3.54 13.22 -10.53
C PRO A 90 -4.95 13.63 -11.01
N GLU A 91 -5.51 12.91 -11.97
CA GLU A 91 -6.86 13.11 -12.49
C GLU A 91 -7.94 12.54 -11.54
N SER A 92 -7.70 11.37 -10.96
CA SER A 92 -8.59 10.78 -9.95
C SER A 92 -8.56 11.53 -8.62
N GLU A 93 -7.42 12.12 -8.23
CA GLU A 93 -7.31 13.02 -7.08
C GLU A 93 -8.10 14.31 -7.31
N ARG A 94 -7.95 14.93 -8.49
CA ARG A 94 -8.72 16.13 -8.87
C ARG A 94 -10.23 15.87 -8.81
N ARG A 95 -10.70 14.77 -9.42
CA ARG A 95 -12.13 14.39 -9.39
C ARG A 95 -12.63 14.07 -7.98
N GLY A 96 -11.79 13.45 -7.15
CA GLY A 96 -12.09 13.18 -5.75
C GLY A 96 -12.26 14.47 -4.94
N ASN A 97 -11.34 15.42 -5.08
CA ASN A 97 -11.38 16.71 -4.39
C ASN A 97 -12.55 17.59 -4.86
N GLU A 98 -12.88 17.56 -6.16
CA GLU A 98 -14.01 18.32 -6.72
C GLU A 98 -15.37 17.80 -6.20
N ARG A 99 -15.53 16.48 -6.04
CA ARG A 99 -16.73 15.91 -5.39
C ARG A 99 -16.85 16.30 -3.93
N VAL A 100 -15.74 16.37 -3.18
CA VAL A 100 -15.77 16.79 -1.76
C VAL A 100 -16.17 18.25 -1.61
N LEU A 101 -15.84 19.12 -2.57
CA LEU A 101 -16.20 20.55 -2.55
C LEU A 101 -17.64 20.82 -3.02
N ALA A 102 -18.24 19.92 -3.81
CA ALA A 102 -19.62 20.05 -4.29
C ALA A 102 -20.68 19.63 -3.25
N ASP A 103 -20.28 18.97 -2.16
CA ASP A 103 -21.16 18.46 -1.10
C ASP A 103 -21.08 19.31 0.21
N VAL A 104 -20.55 20.54 0.14
CA VAL A 104 -20.41 21.48 1.29
C VAL A 104 -21.30 22.70 1.14
#